data_AF-R0IDE3-F1
#
_entry.id   AF-R0IDE3-F1
#
_cell.length_a   1.000
_cell.length_b   1.000
_cell.length_c   1.000
_cell.angle_alpha   90.00
_cell.angle_beta   90.00
_cell.angle_gamma   90.00
#
_symmetry.space_group_name_H-M   'P 1'
#
loop_
_entity.id
_entity.type
_entity.pdbx_description
1 polymer ?
#
loop_
_entity_poly.entity_id
_entity_poly.type
_entity_poly.pdbx_seq_one_letter_code
_entity_poly.pdbx_strand_id
1 'polypeptide(L)'
;MKISLLLSIASIGSFNAKFMGNDALAAEGMLKLGIHLTKNGLPSPETCTLDTAAVRREWATLTPKERIAFTDAVNCLHKLPAKTPASVAPGARSRYDDLVVTHIQQSLTIHGTGNFLTWHRYFTWVFEQTLRDGCSYKGTFPYYNWAHYANDPKNGPFSTGAPPACLAMVRCVTSGPFKDFKTNMGPLQTMLQLPGSGLPKNPQADGLGYNPRCLRRDISLQAANATSDAEVVNLIKNYWDIASFQAEYQGAFAEGRMGVHTGGHYTIGGDAGSDFYNSPADPAFYPHHAMIDRVWWIWQNLDLEKRETALAGSVGPIGDPNAKNTTLSDKLVTGPYVGYPDVSIGDAMSTLAGPFCYIYA
;
A
#
# COMPACT_ATOMS: atom_id res chain seq x y z
N MET A 1 -18.43 -17.16 -19.39
CA MET A 1 -18.22 -15.72 -19.18
C MET A 1 -17.88 -15.08 -20.53
N LYS A 2 -18.66 -14.10 -21.03
CA LYS A 2 -18.34 -13.48 -22.33
C LYS A 2 -17.08 -12.62 -22.17
N ILE A 3 -16.08 -12.86 -23.01
CA ILE A 3 -14.83 -12.07 -23.15
C ILE A 3 -15.11 -10.54 -23.20
N SER A 4 -16.33 -10.14 -23.59
CA SER A 4 -16.80 -8.76 -23.57
C SER A 4 -16.76 -8.06 -22.21
N LEU A 5 -16.86 -8.77 -21.07
CA LEU A 5 -16.79 -8.13 -19.74
C LEU A 5 -15.34 -7.78 -19.33
N LEU A 6 -14.38 -8.63 -19.72
CA LEU A 6 -12.94 -8.39 -19.50
C LEU A 6 -12.46 -7.14 -20.26
N LEU A 7 -12.99 -6.91 -21.47
CA LEU A 7 -12.68 -5.72 -22.28
C LEU A 7 -13.33 -4.44 -21.74
N SER A 8 -14.52 -4.52 -21.12
CA SER A 8 -15.18 -3.34 -20.54
C SER A 8 -14.50 -2.84 -19.26
N ILE A 9 -13.88 -3.72 -18.48
CA ILE A 9 -13.16 -3.33 -17.25
C ILE A 9 -11.89 -2.55 -17.61
N ALA A 10 -11.20 -2.91 -18.70
CA ALA A 10 -10.02 -2.21 -19.20
C ALA A 10 -10.32 -0.86 -19.89
N SER A 11 -11.60 -0.50 -20.10
CA SER A 11 -11.99 0.65 -20.93
C SER A 11 -12.94 1.65 -20.26
N ILE A 12 -13.31 1.46 -18.99
CA ILE A 12 -14.02 2.51 -18.23
C ILE A 12 -12.99 3.49 -17.66
N GLY A 13 -12.30 4.18 -18.57
CA GLY A 13 -11.64 5.43 -18.26
C GLY A 13 -12.73 6.48 -18.00
N SER A 14 -12.81 6.97 -16.76
CA SER A 14 -13.37 8.29 -16.51
C SER A 14 -12.67 9.28 -17.47
N PHE A 15 -13.40 10.26 -18.01
CA PHE A 15 -12.86 11.30 -18.91
C PHE A 15 -11.60 12.05 -18.37
N ASN A 16 -11.21 11.80 -17.12
CA ASN A 16 -10.05 12.40 -16.44
C ASN A 16 -8.89 11.44 -16.13
N ALA A 17 -8.98 10.13 -16.40
CA ALA A 17 -7.88 9.19 -16.14
C ALA A 17 -7.03 8.98 -17.42
N LYS A 18 -5.73 9.27 -17.35
CA LYS A 18 -4.81 9.09 -18.47
C LYS A 18 -4.42 7.62 -18.58
N PHE A 19 -4.77 6.95 -19.67
CA PHE A 19 -4.31 5.58 -19.94
C PHE A 19 -2.79 5.55 -20.15
N MET A 20 -2.08 4.65 -19.46
CA MET A 20 -0.62 4.57 -19.43
C MET A 20 -0.09 3.17 -19.78
N GLY A 21 1.23 3.03 -19.93
CA GLY A 21 1.87 1.76 -20.24
C GLY A 21 1.63 0.69 -19.17
N ASN A 22 1.59 1.07 -17.89
CA ASN A 22 1.25 0.14 -16.81
C ASN A 22 -0.22 -0.35 -16.89
N ASP A 23 -1.15 0.45 -17.42
CA ASP A 23 -2.55 0.03 -17.63
C ASP A 23 -2.66 -0.96 -18.80
N ALA A 24 -1.87 -0.76 -19.86
CA ALA A 24 -1.78 -1.73 -20.96
C ALA A 24 -1.27 -3.09 -20.46
N LEU A 25 -0.27 -3.10 -19.57
CA LEU A 25 0.22 -4.33 -18.94
C LEU A 25 -0.80 -4.97 -18.00
N ALA A 26 -1.60 -4.17 -17.28
CA ALA A 26 -2.70 -4.68 -16.48
C ALA A 26 -3.77 -5.38 -17.33
N ALA A 27 -4.13 -4.80 -18.48
CA ALA A 27 -5.06 -5.42 -19.42
C ALA A 27 -4.51 -6.75 -20.00
N GLU A 28 -3.22 -6.78 -20.35
CA GLU A 28 -2.55 -8.02 -20.77
C GLU A 28 -2.54 -9.09 -19.66
N GLY A 29 -2.23 -8.68 -18.43
CA GLY A 29 -2.29 -9.53 -17.24
C GLY A 29 -3.69 -10.11 -17.01
N MET A 30 -4.74 -9.29 -17.08
CA MET A 30 -6.14 -9.75 -16.97
C MET A 30 -6.49 -10.80 -18.03
N LEU A 31 -6.06 -10.62 -19.27
CA LEU A 31 -6.29 -11.58 -20.35
C LEU A 31 -5.59 -12.93 -20.04
N LYS A 32 -4.32 -12.88 -19.66
CA LYS A 32 -3.53 -14.08 -19.30
C LYS A 32 -4.09 -14.79 -18.08
N LEU A 33 -4.56 -14.06 -17.07
CA LEU A 33 -5.28 -14.60 -15.93
C LEU A 33 -6.53 -15.36 -16.38
N GLY A 34 -7.37 -14.77 -17.21
CA GLY A 34 -8.58 -15.43 -17.74
C GLY A 34 -8.25 -16.73 -18.48
N ILE A 35 -7.19 -16.76 -19.28
CA ILE A 35 -6.71 -17.96 -19.97
C ILE A 35 -6.22 -19.01 -18.96
N HIS A 36 -5.42 -18.59 -17.97
CA HIS A 36 -4.89 -19.47 -16.94
C HIS A 36 -6.02 -20.12 -16.13
N LEU A 37 -7.01 -19.35 -15.68
CA LEU A 37 -8.16 -19.85 -14.93
C LEU A 37 -9.05 -20.79 -15.77
N THR A 38 -9.14 -20.55 -17.09
CA THR A 38 -9.86 -21.46 -17.99
C THR A 38 -9.14 -22.81 -18.12
N LYS A 39 -7.81 -22.83 -18.05
CA LYS A 39 -7.00 -24.05 -18.16
C LYS A 39 -6.89 -24.82 -16.84
N ASN A 40 -6.68 -24.10 -15.73
CA ASN A 40 -6.30 -24.69 -14.44
C ASN A 40 -7.43 -24.65 -13.40
N GLY A 41 -8.54 -23.98 -13.69
CA GLY A 41 -9.63 -23.74 -12.75
C GLY A 41 -9.39 -22.52 -11.87
N LEU A 42 -10.41 -22.17 -11.07
CA LEU A 42 -10.28 -21.15 -10.02
C LEU A 42 -9.52 -21.74 -8.83
N PRO A 43 -8.62 -20.99 -8.18
CA PRO A 43 -7.87 -21.49 -7.04
C PRO A 43 -8.74 -21.68 -5.79
N SER A 44 -9.87 -20.97 -5.68
CA SER A 44 -10.83 -21.12 -4.56
C SER A 44 -12.27 -20.94 -5.07
N PRO A 45 -12.80 -21.89 -5.88
CA PRO A 45 -14.07 -21.72 -6.61
C PRO A 45 -15.30 -21.57 -5.71
N GLU A 46 -15.24 -22.06 -4.48
CA GLU A 46 -16.34 -21.98 -3.51
C GLU A 46 -16.49 -20.57 -2.90
N THR A 47 -15.40 -19.81 -2.83
CA THR A 47 -15.34 -18.50 -2.17
C THR A 47 -15.08 -17.36 -3.14
N CYS A 48 -14.49 -17.64 -4.31
CA CYS A 48 -14.15 -16.63 -5.30
C CYS A 48 -14.30 -17.08 -6.75
N THR A 49 -14.98 -16.24 -7.53
CA THR A 49 -15.06 -16.33 -9.00
C THR A 49 -14.74 -14.98 -9.62
N LEU A 50 -14.44 -14.93 -10.92
CA LEU A 50 -14.25 -13.66 -11.62
C LEU A 50 -15.51 -12.79 -11.64
N ASP A 51 -16.70 -13.39 -11.58
CA ASP A 51 -17.97 -12.66 -11.55
C ASP A 51 -18.29 -12.07 -10.17
N THR A 52 -17.72 -12.64 -9.09
CA THR A 52 -17.92 -12.19 -7.71
C THR A 52 -16.75 -11.39 -7.15
N ALA A 53 -15.59 -11.40 -7.82
CA ALA A 53 -14.40 -10.69 -7.37
C ALA A 53 -14.65 -9.18 -7.29
N ALA A 54 -14.29 -8.59 -6.14
CA ALA A 54 -14.31 -7.15 -5.99
C ALA A 54 -13.31 -6.50 -6.95
N VAL A 55 -13.67 -5.38 -7.55
CA VAL A 55 -12.79 -4.64 -8.45
C VAL A 55 -12.19 -3.47 -7.68
N ARG A 56 -10.88 -3.49 -7.42
CA ARG A 56 -10.13 -2.34 -6.89
C ARG A 56 -9.83 -1.38 -8.03
N ARG A 57 -10.11 -0.09 -7.84
CA ARG A 57 -10.13 0.91 -8.92
C ARG A 57 -9.20 2.08 -8.66
N GLU A 58 -8.67 2.66 -9.73
CA GLU A 58 -7.87 3.87 -9.65
C GLU A 58 -8.66 5.03 -9.04
N TRP A 59 -8.07 5.73 -8.07
CA TRP A 59 -8.68 6.88 -7.38
C TRP A 59 -9.26 7.93 -8.34
N ALA A 60 -8.53 8.27 -9.40
CA ALA A 60 -8.98 9.23 -10.40
C ALA A 60 -10.29 8.84 -11.11
N THR A 61 -10.61 7.53 -11.17
CA THR A 61 -11.83 7.01 -11.78
C THR A 61 -13.03 6.98 -10.84
N LEU A 62 -12.81 7.15 -9.53
CA LEU A 62 -13.88 7.22 -8.54
C LEU A 62 -14.66 8.53 -8.66
N THR A 63 -15.98 8.43 -8.52
CA THR A 63 -16.87 9.58 -8.39
C THR A 63 -16.59 10.34 -7.09
N PRO A 64 -16.98 11.63 -6.99
CA PRO A 64 -16.86 12.38 -5.75
C PRO A 64 -17.52 11.68 -4.55
N LYS A 65 -18.68 11.02 -4.74
CA LYS A 65 -19.38 10.29 -3.68
C LYS A 65 -18.58 9.08 -3.18
N GLU A 66 -17.97 8.33 -4.10
CA GLU A 66 -17.13 7.17 -3.73
C GLU A 66 -15.87 7.62 -2.97
N ARG A 67 -15.23 8.71 -3.41
CA ARG A 67 -14.07 9.28 -2.71
C ARG A 67 -14.43 9.71 -1.29
N ILE A 68 -15.56 10.41 -1.12
CA ILE A 68 -16.07 10.82 0.20
C ILE A 68 -16.36 9.60 1.07
N ALA A 69 -17.06 8.60 0.54
CA ALA A 69 -17.39 7.39 1.28
C ALA A 69 -16.14 6.65 1.80
N PHE A 70 -15.07 6.59 1.00
CA PHE A 70 -13.80 6.03 1.44
C PHE A 70 -13.19 6.87 2.56
N THR A 71 -13.04 8.18 2.37
CA THR A 71 -12.40 9.04 3.37
C THR A 71 -13.20 9.15 4.67
N ASP A 72 -14.53 9.08 4.60
CA ASP A 72 -15.41 9.05 5.77
C ASP A 72 -15.23 7.76 6.56
N ALA A 73 -15.09 6.61 5.88
CA ALA A 73 -14.79 5.34 6.54
C ALA A 73 -13.42 5.37 7.25
N VAL A 74 -12.40 5.96 6.63
CA VAL A 74 -11.08 6.13 7.26
C VAL A 74 -11.16 7.04 8.50
N ASN A 75 -11.86 8.18 8.39
CA ASN A 75 -12.09 9.07 9.53
C ASN A 75 -12.94 8.42 10.63
N CYS A 76 -13.89 7.56 10.28
CA CYS A 76 -14.62 6.73 11.24
C CYS A 76 -13.65 5.81 11.99
N LEU A 77 -12.76 5.11 11.28
CA LEU A 77 -11.83 4.17 11.89
C LEU A 77 -10.86 4.87 12.85
N HIS A 78 -10.47 6.10 12.54
CA HIS A 78 -9.66 6.96 13.40
C HIS A 78 -10.40 7.47 14.66
N LYS A 79 -11.73 7.31 14.73
CA LYS A 79 -12.54 7.68 15.91
C LYS A 79 -12.91 6.49 16.79
N LEU A 80 -12.91 5.27 16.25
CA LEU A 80 -13.18 4.07 17.03
C LEU A 80 -12.03 3.81 18.00
N PRO A 81 -12.29 3.45 19.28
CA PRO A 81 -11.24 3.27 20.27
C PRO A 81 -10.26 2.15 19.90
N ALA A 82 -8.97 2.37 20.17
CA ALA A 82 -7.93 1.36 19.99
C ALA A 82 -8.23 0.08 20.79
N LYS A 83 -7.88 -1.08 20.22
CA LYS A 83 -7.89 -2.36 20.93
C LYS A 83 -6.54 -2.69 21.55
N THR A 84 -5.46 -2.11 21.04
CA THR A 84 -4.11 -2.30 21.57
C THR A 84 -4.03 -1.75 22.99
N PRO A 85 -3.62 -2.55 23.99
CA PRO A 85 -3.49 -2.09 25.36
C PRO A 85 -2.48 -0.95 25.48
N ALA A 86 -2.76 0.00 26.37
CA ALA A 86 -1.84 1.10 26.66
C ALA A 86 -0.47 0.62 27.19
N SER A 87 -0.38 -0.58 27.76
CA SER A 87 0.88 -1.20 28.15
C SER A 87 1.74 -1.68 26.98
N VAL A 88 1.13 -1.89 25.80
CA VAL A 88 1.83 -2.28 24.56
C VAL A 88 2.16 -1.04 23.73
N ALA A 89 1.19 -0.13 23.55
CA ALA A 89 1.39 1.09 22.81
C ALA A 89 0.63 2.25 23.49
N PRO A 90 1.29 3.00 24.40
CA PRO A 90 0.66 4.10 25.12
C PRO A 90 0.12 5.20 24.21
N GLY A 91 0.61 5.30 22.97
CA GLY A 91 0.17 6.25 21.95
C GLY A 91 -1.05 5.84 21.15
N ALA A 92 -1.46 4.57 21.14
CA ALA A 92 -2.62 4.13 20.37
C ALA A 92 -3.92 4.74 20.94
N ARG A 93 -4.71 5.42 20.10
CA ARG A 93 -6.00 6.01 20.49
C ARG A 93 -7.16 5.46 19.68
N SER A 94 -6.89 5.00 18.47
CA SER A 94 -7.90 4.56 17.53
C SER A 94 -7.68 3.15 16.98
N ARG A 95 -8.73 2.55 16.40
CA ARG A 95 -8.60 1.31 15.61
C ARG A 95 -7.68 1.49 14.41
N TYR A 96 -7.56 2.70 13.89
CA TYR A 96 -6.56 3.04 12.88
C TYR A 96 -5.14 2.92 13.47
N ASP A 97 -4.93 3.41 14.69
CA ASP A 97 -3.64 3.31 15.37
C ASP A 97 -3.24 1.85 15.64
N ASP A 98 -4.18 0.91 15.85
CA ASP A 98 -3.84 -0.53 16.01
C ASP A 98 -3.05 -1.08 14.80
N LEU A 99 -3.39 -0.61 13.59
CA LEU A 99 -2.68 -0.96 12.36
C LEU A 99 -1.30 -0.29 12.30
N VAL A 100 -1.21 0.97 12.74
CA VAL A 100 0.06 1.70 12.83
C VAL A 100 1.02 1.01 13.82
N VAL A 101 0.54 0.59 15.00
CA VAL A 101 1.33 -0.18 15.97
C VAL A 101 1.90 -1.44 15.33
N THR A 102 1.06 -2.19 14.63
CA THR A 102 1.44 -3.45 13.97
C THR A 102 2.60 -3.23 13.01
N HIS A 103 2.51 -2.19 12.17
CA HIS A 103 3.57 -1.87 11.22
C HIS A 103 4.85 -1.41 11.91
N ILE A 104 4.78 -0.51 12.91
CA ILE A 104 5.95 -0.07 13.68
C ILE A 104 6.69 -1.28 14.26
N GLN A 105 5.96 -2.20 14.89
CA GLN A 105 6.54 -3.37 15.56
C GLN A 105 7.17 -4.38 14.59
N GLN A 106 6.65 -4.49 13.36
CA GLN A 106 7.07 -5.51 12.40
C GLN A 106 7.94 -4.97 11.26
N SER A 107 8.20 -3.65 11.19
CA SER A 107 8.84 -2.99 10.04
C SER A 107 10.15 -3.66 9.59
N LEU A 108 10.96 -4.16 10.52
CA LEU A 108 12.24 -4.81 10.22
C LEU A 108 12.10 -6.23 9.67
N THR A 109 10.94 -6.89 9.82
CA THR A 109 10.68 -8.27 9.38
C THR A 109 9.67 -8.35 8.21
N ILE A 110 9.28 -7.19 7.66
CA ILE A 110 8.30 -7.08 6.56
C ILE A 110 8.83 -6.25 5.38
N HIS A 111 10.05 -5.72 5.47
CA HIS A 111 10.73 -4.97 4.40
C HIS A 111 12.13 -5.52 4.18
N GLY A 112 12.57 -5.57 2.93
CA GLY A 112 13.81 -6.24 2.55
C GLY A 112 13.77 -7.76 2.76
N THR A 113 12.57 -8.32 2.93
CA THR A 113 12.30 -9.71 3.29
C THR A 113 11.50 -10.41 2.19
N GLY A 114 11.45 -11.75 2.22
CA GLY A 114 10.71 -12.53 1.22
C GLY A 114 9.19 -12.52 1.40
N ASN A 115 8.70 -12.04 2.55
CA ASN A 115 7.28 -11.84 2.82
C ASN A 115 6.80 -10.39 2.55
N PHE A 116 7.66 -9.48 2.06
CA PHE A 116 7.29 -8.07 1.87
C PHE A 116 5.99 -7.89 1.08
N LEU A 117 5.89 -8.48 -0.11
CA LEU A 117 4.74 -8.32 -0.99
C LEU A 117 3.46 -8.98 -0.45
N THR A 118 3.58 -10.19 0.07
CA THR A 118 2.43 -10.93 0.63
C THR A 118 1.93 -10.31 1.94
N TRP A 119 2.83 -9.86 2.81
CA TRP A 119 2.46 -9.18 4.05
C TRP A 119 1.73 -7.88 3.76
N HIS A 120 2.20 -7.05 2.82
CA HIS A 120 1.55 -5.78 2.48
C HIS A 120 0.24 -5.96 1.72
N ARG A 121 0.13 -7.00 0.87
CA ARG A 121 -1.16 -7.43 0.29
C ARG A 121 -2.16 -7.76 1.40
N TYR A 122 -1.76 -8.62 2.34
CA TYR A 122 -2.60 -9.03 3.45
C TYR A 122 -2.96 -7.85 4.37
N PHE A 123 -2.00 -7.00 4.71
CA PHE A 123 -2.22 -5.82 5.55
C PHE A 123 -3.17 -4.80 4.91
N THR A 124 -3.07 -4.60 3.58
CA THR A 124 -4.01 -3.75 2.83
C THR A 124 -5.42 -4.34 2.82
N TRP A 125 -5.55 -5.67 2.65
CA TRP A 125 -6.83 -6.36 2.75
C TRP A 125 -7.41 -6.28 4.17
N VAL A 126 -6.59 -6.44 5.21
CA VAL A 126 -7.00 -6.30 6.62
C VAL A 126 -7.53 -4.89 6.90
N PHE A 127 -6.87 -3.85 6.38
CA PHE A 127 -7.38 -2.48 6.48
C PHE A 127 -8.72 -2.33 5.75
N GLU A 128 -8.85 -2.85 4.52
CA GLU A 128 -10.11 -2.86 3.78
C GLU A 128 -11.24 -3.51 4.60
N GLN A 129 -11.02 -4.71 5.15
CA GLN A 129 -12.02 -5.38 5.97
C GLN A 129 -12.34 -4.57 7.23
N THR A 130 -11.35 -3.91 7.82
CA THR A 130 -11.57 -3.08 9.02
C THR A 130 -12.48 -1.88 8.71
N LEU A 131 -12.38 -1.30 7.52
CA LEU A 131 -13.33 -0.28 7.05
C LEU A 131 -14.74 -0.86 6.84
N ARG A 132 -14.84 -2.07 6.28
CA ARG A 132 -16.12 -2.76 6.02
C ARG A 132 -16.83 -3.12 7.32
N ASP A 133 -16.13 -3.79 8.22
CA ASP A 133 -16.67 -4.35 9.46
C ASP A 133 -16.86 -3.29 10.55
N GLY A 134 -15.88 -2.38 10.68
CA GLY A 134 -15.90 -1.33 11.72
C GLY A 134 -16.66 -0.07 11.33
N CYS A 135 -16.69 0.26 10.04
CA CYS A 135 -17.21 1.53 9.54
C CYS A 135 -18.21 1.38 8.38
N SER A 136 -18.72 0.17 8.14
CA SER A 136 -19.76 -0.10 7.13
C SER A 136 -19.39 0.37 5.72
N TYR A 137 -18.10 0.36 5.36
CA TYR A 137 -17.66 0.73 4.03
C TYR A 137 -18.18 -0.26 2.98
N LYS A 138 -18.88 0.23 1.96
CA LYS A 138 -19.44 -0.61 0.87
C LYS A 138 -18.84 -0.33 -0.50
N GLY A 139 -17.92 0.63 -0.59
CA GLY A 139 -17.30 1.02 -1.85
C GLY A 139 -16.23 0.04 -2.34
N THR A 140 -15.68 0.36 -3.51
CA THR A 140 -14.47 -0.26 -4.04
C THR A 140 -13.24 0.23 -3.27
N PHE A 141 -12.23 -0.60 -3.09
CA PHE A 141 -10.97 -0.16 -2.50
C PHE A 141 -10.13 0.61 -3.53
N PRO A 142 -9.75 1.87 -3.28
CA PRO A 142 -8.97 2.64 -4.24
C PRO A 142 -7.49 2.24 -4.24
N TYR A 143 -6.86 2.35 -5.40
CA TYR A 143 -5.41 2.48 -5.51
C TYR A 143 -5.01 3.88 -6.01
N TYR A 144 -3.76 4.26 -5.77
CA TYR A 144 -3.18 5.52 -6.22
C TYR A 144 -2.12 5.27 -7.31
N ASN A 145 -2.51 5.44 -8.58
CA ASN A 145 -1.57 5.36 -9.70
C ASN A 145 -0.66 6.60 -9.72
N TRP A 146 0.51 6.48 -9.10
CA TRP A 146 1.50 7.57 -9.01
C TRP A 146 1.88 8.13 -10.38
N ALA A 147 1.94 7.26 -11.40
CA ALA A 147 2.36 7.62 -12.75
C ALA A 147 1.49 8.72 -13.37
N HIS A 148 0.20 8.81 -13.01
CA HIS A 148 -0.71 9.88 -13.42
C HIS A 148 -0.22 11.27 -13.01
N TYR A 149 0.52 11.34 -11.90
CA TYR A 149 0.90 12.58 -11.24
C TYR A 149 2.41 12.72 -11.09
N ALA A 150 3.23 11.81 -11.65
CA ALA A 150 4.68 11.81 -11.47
C ALA A 150 5.35 13.14 -11.88
N ASN A 151 4.85 13.78 -12.94
CA ASN A 151 5.35 15.07 -13.42
C ASN A 151 4.79 16.29 -12.66
N ASP A 152 3.70 16.10 -11.90
CA ASP A 152 3.01 17.17 -11.17
C ASP A 152 2.33 16.65 -9.89
N PRO A 153 3.10 16.14 -8.92
CA PRO A 153 2.56 15.38 -7.78
C PRO A 153 1.75 16.26 -6.81
N LYS A 154 1.94 17.59 -6.85
CA LYS A 154 1.14 18.54 -6.05
C LYS A 154 -0.34 18.56 -6.43
N ASN A 155 -0.67 18.12 -7.66
CA ASN A 155 -2.05 17.97 -8.14
C ASN A 155 -2.58 16.54 -7.97
N GLY A 156 -1.81 15.67 -7.30
CA GLY A 156 -2.23 14.34 -6.89
C GLY A 156 -3.32 14.35 -5.81
N PRO A 157 -4.05 13.24 -5.65
CA PRO A 157 -5.21 13.13 -4.76
C PRO A 157 -4.89 13.25 -3.26
N PHE A 158 -3.63 13.10 -2.90
CA PHE A 158 -3.15 13.15 -1.52
C PHE A 158 -2.20 14.34 -1.27
N SER A 159 -2.34 15.43 -2.01
CA SER A 159 -1.53 16.64 -1.78
C SER A 159 -1.87 17.36 -0.47
N THR A 160 -1.07 18.38 -0.12
CA THR A 160 -1.22 19.21 1.10
C THR A 160 -2.39 20.21 1.03
N GLY A 161 -2.89 20.50 -0.18
CA GLY A 161 -3.89 21.55 -0.43
C GLY A 161 -3.40 22.98 -0.14
N ALA A 162 -2.10 23.18 0.07
CA ALA A 162 -1.46 24.47 0.33
C ALA A 162 -0.49 24.84 -0.81
N PRO A 163 -0.27 26.13 -1.11
CA PRO A 163 0.74 26.55 -2.07
C PRO A 163 2.15 26.09 -1.64
N PRO A 164 3.09 25.89 -2.59
CA PRO A 164 4.46 25.47 -2.26
C PRO A 164 5.09 26.49 -1.31
N ALA A 165 5.45 26.08 -0.10
CA ALA A 165 6.23 26.92 0.80
C ALA A 165 7.72 26.67 0.55
N CYS A 166 8.52 27.73 0.49
CA CYS A 166 9.98 27.65 0.43
C CYS A 166 10.54 26.71 1.52
N LEU A 167 11.28 25.69 1.08
CA LEU A 167 12.43 24.94 1.65
C LEU A 167 12.69 24.81 3.18
N ALA A 168 11.78 25.19 4.09
CA ALA A 168 12.10 25.17 5.52
C ALA A 168 10.95 24.81 6.46
N MET A 169 9.72 24.57 5.98
CA MET A 169 8.60 24.25 6.89
C MET A 169 7.66 23.22 6.27
N VAL A 170 7.84 21.96 6.68
CA VAL A 170 6.81 20.93 6.50
C VAL A 170 5.61 21.30 7.37
N ARG A 171 4.46 21.50 6.73
CA ARG A 171 3.24 22.02 7.38
C ARG A 171 2.19 20.93 7.55
N CYS A 172 1.30 21.18 8.50
CA CYS A 172 0.07 20.41 8.64
C CYS A 172 -0.72 20.45 7.33
N VAL A 173 -1.42 19.36 7.02
CA VAL A 173 -2.48 19.36 6.01
C VAL A 173 -3.55 20.37 6.43
N THR A 174 -3.90 21.32 5.56
CA THR A 174 -4.81 22.44 5.90
C THR A 174 -6.21 22.31 5.32
N SER A 175 -6.43 21.38 4.40
CA SER A 175 -7.71 21.20 3.71
C SER A 175 -7.98 19.72 3.38
N GLY A 176 -9.16 19.46 2.83
CA GLY A 176 -9.60 18.09 2.52
C GLY A 176 -10.06 17.31 3.76
N PRO A 177 -10.41 16.02 3.56
CA PRO A 177 -11.07 15.21 4.59
C PRO A 177 -10.15 14.83 5.76
N PHE A 178 -8.83 15.03 5.64
CA PHE A 178 -7.85 14.64 6.65
C PHE A 178 -7.17 15.84 7.33
N LYS A 179 -7.69 17.07 7.18
CA LYS A 179 -7.11 18.27 7.83
C LYS A 179 -7.02 18.16 9.36
N ASP A 180 -7.94 17.41 9.97
CA ASP A 180 -8.02 17.21 11.43
C ASP A 180 -7.44 15.84 11.85
N PHE A 181 -6.89 15.08 10.91
CA PHE A 181 -6.31 13.75 11.17
C PHE A 181 -5.07 13.89 12.05
N LYS A 182 -4.95 13.02 13.07
CA LYS A 182 -3.87 13.08 14.05
C LYS A 182 -2.91 11.91 13.89
N THR A 183 -1.63 12.24 13.84
CA THR A 183 -0.56 11.25 14.02
C THR A 183 -0.29 11.13 15.52
N ASN A 184 -0.59 9.98 16.12
CA ASN A 184 -0.53 9.79 17.58
C ASN A 184 0.78 9.15 18.09
N MET A 185 1.56 8.55 17.19
CA MET A 185 2.81 7.82 17.48
C MET A 185 3.92 8.26 16.54
N GLY A 186 5.11 7.66 16.67
CA GLY A 186 6.33 8.13 16.00
C GLY A 186 6.70 9.57 16.37
N PRO A 187 7.57 10.24 15.60
CA PRO A 187 8.34 9.67 14.50
C PRO A 187 9.44 8.71 15.00
N LEU A 188 9.87 7.78 14.15
CA LEU A 188 11.04 6.91 14.39
C LEU A 188 12.17 7.20 13.41
N GLN A 189 11.91 7.01 12.11
CA GLN A 189 12.91 7.18 11.05
C GLN A 189 12.27 7.91 9.88
N THR A 190 12.21 9.24 9.97
CA THR A 190 11.66 10.13 8.95
C THR A 190 12.74 11.01 8.34
N MET A 191 12.58 11.32 7.05
CA MET A 191 13.39 12.31 6.33
C MET A 191 13.31 13.72 6.96
N LEU A 192 12.34 13.96 7.84
CA LEU A 192 12.10 15.25 8.48
C LEU A 192 12.73 15.41 9.86
N GLN A 193 13.54 14.47 10.35
CA GLN A 193 14.31 14.65 11.59
C GLN A 193 15.53 15.59 11.43
N LEU A 194 15.49 16.51 10.46
CA LEU A 194 16.48 17.56 10.29
C LEU A 194 16.31 18.65 11.36
N PRO A 195 17.41 19.23 11.88
CA PRO A 195 17.34 20.38 12.79
C PRO A 195 16.45 21.49 12.22
N GLY A 196 15.45 21.95 12.99
CA GLY A 196 14.53 23.01 12.57
C GLY A 196 13.22 22.55 11.92
N SER A 197 12.99 21.25 11.72
CA SER A 197 11.72 20.73 11.14
C SER A 197 10.48 20.93 12.01
N GLY A 198 10.66 21.24 13.30
CA GLY A 198 9.58 21.42 14.27
C GLY A 198 8.77 20.14 14.53
N LEU A 199 9.35 18.96 14.27
CA LEU A 199 8.76 17.67 14.64
C LEU A 199 9.15 17.29 16.09
N PRO A 200 8.18 17.06 16.99
CA PRO A 200 8.48 16.62 18.35
C PRO A 200 9.03 15.19 18.33
N LYS A 201 10.12 14.95 19.06
CA LYS A 201 10.63 13.60 19.31
C LYS A 201 9.58 12.78 20.06
N ASN A 202 9.46 11.49 19.73
CA ASN A 202 8.59 10.61 20.51
C ASN A 202 9.15 10.46 21.94
N PRO A 203 8.29 10.44 22.99
CA PRO A 203 8.74 10.21 24.36
C PRO A 203 9.28 8.80 24.62
N GLN A 204 9.05 7.83 23.72
CA GLN A 204 9.59 6.48 23.78
C GLN A 204 10.46 6.18 22.54
N ALA A 205 11.56 5.47 22.76
CA ALA A 205 12.53 5.15 21.70
C ALA A 205 11.99 4.16 20.65
N ASP A 206 11.01 3.34 21.03
CA ASP A 206 10.28 2.45 20.12
C ASP A 206 9.20 3.19 19.30
N GLY A 207 9.04 4.50 19.52
CA GLY A 207 8.05 5.35 18.85
C GLY A 207 6.58 5.04 19.15
N LEU A 208 6.28 4.17 20.12
CA LEU A 208 4.90 3.81 20.50
C LEU A 208 4.32 4.73 21.58
N GLY A 209 5.11 5.67 22.09
CA GLY A 209 4.68 6.68 23.04
C GLY A 209 3.68 7.67 22.44
N TYR A 210 2.79 8.22 23.28
CA TYR A 210 1.79 9.20 22.85
C TYR A 210 2.43 10.53 22.46
N ASN A 211 2.35 10.87 21.17
CA ASN A 211 2.95 12.06 20.57
C ASN A 211 1.99 12.71 19.54
N PRO A 212 0.80 13.19 19.97
CA PRO A 212 -0.24 13.67 19.07
C PRO A 212 0.17 14.95 18.33
N ARG A 213 0.07 14.92 17.01
CA ARG A 213 0.33 16.07 16.13
C ARG A 213 -0.50 15.99 14.85
N CYS A 214 -0.52 17.08 14.09
CA CYS A 214 -1.21 17.08 12.80
C CYS A 214 -0.48 16.17 11.80
N LEU A 215 -1.24 15.58 10.87
CA LEU A 215 -0.68 15.00 9.65
C LEU A 215 0.05 16.10 8.85
N ARG A 216 1.29 15.84 8.45
CA ARG A 216 2.10 16.76 7.63
C ARG A 216 2.47 16.07 6.32
N ARG A 217 2.45 16.81 5.22
CA ARG A 217 2.89 16.31 3.90
C ARG A 217 3.89 17.30 3.28
N ASP A 218 4.82 16.76 2.51
CA ASP A 218 5.84 17.55 1.80
C ASP A 218 6.07 16.91 0.44
N ILE A 219 5.30 17.38 -0.55
CA ILE A 219 5.12 16.67 -1.81
C ILE A 219 6.39 16.78 -2.65
N SER A 220 7.08 15.65 -2.85
CA SER A 220 8.38 15.61 -3.51
C SER A 220 8.28 15.24 -5.00
N LEU A 221 8.59 16.19 -5.87
CA LEU A 221 8.75 15.93 -7.32
C LEU A 221 9.93 14.98 -7.60
N GLN A 222 11.01 15.08 -6.82
CA GLN A 222 12.17 14.21 -6.98
C GLN A 222 11.81 12.75 -6.73
N ALA A 223 11.06 12.46 -5.66
CA ALA A 223 10.60 11.11 -5.37
C ALA A 223 9.56 10.62 -6.39
N ALA A 224 8.69 11.52 -6.87
CA ALA A 224 7.66 11.19 -7.85
C ALA A 224 8.25 10.69 -9.19
N ASN A 225 9.44 11.17 -9.58
CA ASN A 225 10.13 10.68 -10.78
C ASN A 225 10.40 9.16 -10.73
N ALA A 226 10.69 8.61 -9.55
CA ALA A 226 10.89 7.16 -9.36
C ALA A 226 9.61 6.34 -9.53
N THR A 227 8.45 7.00 -9.65
CA THR A 227 7.13 6.39 -9.80
C THR A 227 6.47 6.71 -11.15
N SER A 228 7.26 7.22 -12.11
CA SER A 228 6.77 7.50 -13.46
C SER A 228 6.33 6.22 -14.17
N ASP A 229 5.48 6.36 -15.19
CA ASP A 229 5.02 5.21 -15.99
C ASP A 229 6.19 4.43 -16.60
N ALA A 230 7.23 5.13 -17.04
CA ALA A 230 8.43 4.51 -17.59
C ALA A 230 9.13 3.61 -16.56
N GLU A 231 9.27 4.07 -15.32
CA GLU A 231 9.88 3.28 -14.23
C GLU A 231 9.01 2.07 -13.86
N VAL A 232 7.69 2.25 -13.77
CA VAL A 232 6.75 1.15 -13.46
C VAL A 232 6.77 0.08 -14.57
N VAL A 233 6.73 0.50 -15.84
CA VAL A 233 6.79 -0.42 -17.00
C VAL A 233 8.15 -1.11 -17.06
N ASN A 234 9.25 -0.39 -16.81
CA ASN A 234 10.59 -0.94 -16.75
C ASN A 234 10.70 -2.02 -15.68
N LEU A 235 10.21 -1.75 -14.46
CA LEU A 235 10.15 -2.70 -13.36
C LEU A 235 9.41 -3.99 -13.75
N ILE A 236 8.23 -3.87 -14.35
CA ILE A 236 7.40 -5.04 -14.72
C ILE A 236 8.02 -5.87 -15.84
N LYS A 237 8.63 -5.22 -16.84
CA LYS A 237 9.13 -5.91 -18.05
C LYS A 237 10.54 -6.48 -17.90
N ASN A 238 11.42 -5.81 -17.17
CA ASN A 238 12.86 -6.10 -17.20
C ASN A 238 13.37 -6.86 -15.97
N TYR A 239 12.52 -7.10 -14.97
CA TYR A 239 12.85 -7.91 -13.80
C TYR A 239 11.99 -9.17 -13.80
N TRP A 240 12.61 -10.28 -14.16
CA TRP A 240 11.97 -11.53 -14.59
C TRP A 240 11.68 -12.48 -13.42
N ASP A 241 12.55 -12.44 -12.41
CA ASP A 241 12.49 -13.24 -11.20
C ASP A 241 12.13 -12.36 -9.99
N ILE A 242 11.55 -13.00 -8.98
CA ILE A 242 11.03 -12.30 -7.80
C ILE A 242 12.12 -11.60 -6.98
N ALA A 243 13.35 -12.13 -6.96
CA ALA A 243 14.43 -11.57 -6.16
C ALA A 243 14.89 -10.22 -6.72
N SER A 244 15.17 -10.17 -8.03
CA SER A 244 15.55 -8.93 -8.70
C SER A 244 14.38 -7.93 -8.75
N PHE A 245 13.16 -8.42 -9.00
CA PHE A 245 11.95 -7.59 -9.00
C PHE A 245 11.76 -6.90 -7.65
N GLN A 246 11.68 -7.63 -6.55
CA GLN A 246 11.41 -7.02 -5.23
C GLN A 246 12.55 -6.12 -4.73
N ALA A 247 13.79 -6.36 -5.16
CA ALA A 247 14.93 -5.52 -4.82
C ALA A 247 14.83 -4.14 -5.49
N GLU A 248 14.59 -4.09 -6.80
CA GLU A 248 14.39 -2.82 -7.51
C GLU A 248 13.09 -2.12 -7.06
N TYR A 249 12.05 -2.91 -6.80
CA TYR A 249 10.75 -2.43 -6.38
C TYR A 249 10.81 -1.65 -5.05
N GLN A 250 11.48 -2.21 -4.05
CA GLN A 250 11.66 -1.59 -2.73
C GLN A 250 12.68 -0.45 -2.79
N GLY A 251 13.73 -0.61 -3.59
CA GLY A 251 14.76 0.38 -3.85
C GLY A 251 16.17 -0.21 -3.82
N ALA A 252 16.90 -0.09 -4.93
CA ALA A 252 18.33 -0.40 -5.01
C ALA A 252 19.17 0.80 -4.51
N PHE A 253 19.08 1.08 -3.20
CA PHE A 253 19.65 2.29 -2.60
C PHE A 253 21.17 2.42 -2.79
N ALA A 254 21.91 1.30 -2.78
CA ALA A 254 23.35 1.27 -3.03
C ALA A 254 23.71 1.80 -4.43
N GLU A 255 22.77 1.74 -5.37
CA GLU A 255 22.90 2.21 -6.75
C GLU A 255 22.19 3.55 -6.97
N GLY A 256 21.75 4.21 -5.89
CA GLY A 256 21.07 5.50 -5.93
C GLY A 256 19.64 5.45 -6.48
N ARG A 257 19.05 4.25 -6.64
CA ARG A 257 17.68 4.08 -7.13
C ARG A 257 16.71 3.89 -5.97
N MET A 258 15.66 4.70 -5.98
CA MET A 258 14.66 4.73 -4.92
C MET A 258 13.65 3.58 -5.02
N GLY A 259 13.36 3.10 -6.24
CA GLY A 259 12.28 2.15 -6.48
C GLY A 259 10.89 2.79 -6.31
N VAL A 260 9.87 2.17 -6.90
CA VAL A 260 8.51 2.74 -6.91
C VAL A 260 7.85 2.68 -5.51
N HIS A 261 8.25 1.74 -4.64
CA HIS A 261 7.74 1.66 -3.25
C HIS A 261 8.20 2.86 -2.44
N THR A 262 9.51 3.05 -2.29
CA THR A 262 10.04 4.19 -1.55
C THR A 262 9.71 5.51 -2.24
N GLY A 263 9.69 5.53 -3.58
CA GLY A 263 9.27 6.69 -4.37
C GLY A 263 7.85 7.13 -4.03
N GLY A 264 6.90 6.20 -3.91
CA GLY A 264 5.52 6.51 -3.56
C GLY A 264 5.37 7.08 -2.15
N HIS A 265 6.04 6.49 -1.15
CA HIS A 265 6.09 7.03 0.22
C HIS A 265 6.69 8.44 0.24
N TYR A 266 7.86 8.61 -0.36
CA TYR A 266 8.59 9.88 -0.32
C TYR A 266 7.98 10.96 -1.22
N THR A 267 7.12 10.60 -2.18
CA THR A 267 6.29 11.54 -2.93
C THR A 267 5.29 12.24 -2.01
N ILE A 268 4.68 11.50 -1.07
CA ILE A 268 3.82 12.09 -0.03
C ILE A 268 4.67 12.85 0.99
N GLY A 269 5.83 12.27 1.34
CA GLY A 269 6.83 12.87 2.21
C GLY A 269 6.24 13.15 3.58
N GLY A 270 6.69 14.24 4.22
CA GLY A 270 6.00 14.69 5.43
C GLY A 270 6.16 13.77 6.64
N ASP A 271 5.23 13.92 7.56
CA ASP A 271 5.06 13.09 8.75
C ASP A 271 3.60 12.58 8.78
N ALA A 272 3.33 11.30 8.54
CA ALA A 272 4.28 10.19 8.60
C ALA A 272 4.73 9.60 7.25
N GLY A 273 4.35 10.17 6.10
CA GLY A 273 4.59 9.53 4.79
C GLY A 273 6.06 9.22 4.46
N SER A 274 7.02 9.93 5.05
CA SER A 274 8.46 9.63 4.92
C SER A 274 9.06 8.80 6.08
N ASP A 275 8.25 8.38 7.05
CA ASP A 275 8.69 7.59 8.20
C ASP A 275 8.62 6.09 7.89
N PHE A 276 9.76 5.42 7.83
CA PHE A 276 9.83 3.99 7.47
C PHE A 276 8.95 3.11 8.36
N TYR A 277 8.85 3.43 9.66
CA TYR A 277 8.07 2.63 10.61
C TYR A 277 6.63 3.10 10.73
N ASN A 278 6.44 4.42 10.75
CA ASN A 278 5.17 5.06 11.07
C ASN A 278 4.37 5.47 9.82
N SER A 279 4.81 5.13 8.60
CA SER A 279 4.16 5.53 7.34
C SER A 279 2.66 5.21 7.24
N PRO A 280 2.12 4.11 7.82
CA PRO A 280 0.66 3.91 7.82
C PRO A 280 -0.12 4.97 8.58
N ALA A 281 0.52 5.80 9.40
CA ALA A 281 -0.15 6.93 10.05
C ALA A 281 -0.60 8.02 9.06
N ASP A 282 -0.08 8.02 7.81
CA ASP A 282 -0.70 8.78 6.70
C ASP A 282 -1.74 7.90 5.98
N PRO A 283 -3.03 8.32 5.87
CA PRO A 283 -4.06 7.62 5.11
C PRO A 283 -3.72 7.29 3.65
N ALA A 284 -2.76 8.00 3.04
CA ALA A 284 -2.28 7.72 1.70
C ALA A 284 -1.50 6.39 1.58
N PHE A 285 -1.03 5.83 2.70
CA PHE A 285 -0.33 4.54 2.75
C PHE A 285 -1.12 3.43 2.06
N TYR A 286 -2.42 3.31 2.35
CA TYR A 286 -3.19 2.16 1.86
C TYR A 286 -3.53 2.25 0.36
N PRO A 287 -3.93 3.39 -0.20
CA PRO A 287 -4.01 3.54 -1.66
C PRO A 287 -2.65 3.39 -2.36
N HIS A 288 -1.56 3.82 -1.73
CA HIS A 288 -0.20 3.54 -2.22
C HIS A 288 0.07 2.02 -2.25
N HIS A 289 -0.14 1.31 -1.14
CA HIS A 289 0.08 -0.15 -1.09
C HIS A 289 -0.91 -0.96 -1.91
N ALA A 290 -2.10 -0.44 -2.21
CA ALA A 290 -2.97 -1.04 -3.22
C ALA A 290 -2.40 -0.91 -4.64
N MET A 291 -1.64 0.15 -4.95
CA MET A 291 -0.90 0.28 -6.22
C MET A 291 0.37 -0.57 -6.22
N ILE A 292 1.02 -0.76 -5.05
CA ILE A 292 2.09 -1.77 -4.89
C ILE A 292 1.53 -3.15 -5.21
N ASP A 293 0.42 -3.54 -4.55
CA ASP A 293 -0.20 -4.82 -4.81
C ASP A 293 -0.66 -4.97 -6.28
N ARG A 294 -1.18 -3.89 -6.89
CA ARG A 294 -1.52 -3.88 -8.33
C ARG A 294 -0.32 -4.18 -9.21
N VAL A 295 0.81 -3.50 -9.03
CA VAL A 295 1.99 -3.69 -9.89
C VAL A 295 2.58 -5.09 -9.73
N TRP A 296 2.60 -5.64 -8.50
CA TRP A 296 2.95 -7.05 -8.29
C TRP A 296 1.94 -8.00 -8.95
N TRP A 297 0.64 -7.74 -8.80
CA TRP A 297 -0.42 -8.49 -9.45
C TRP A 297 -0.24 -8.49 -10.98
N ILE A 298 0.08 -7.35 -11.61
CA ILE A 298 0.38 -7.30 -13.05
C ILE A 298 1.57 -8.22 -13.37
N TRP A 299 2.66 -8.08 -12.62
CA TRP A 299 3.87 -8.87 -12.84
C TRP A 299 3.62 -10.38 -12.74
N GLN A 300 2.86 -10.83 -11.72
CA GLN A 300 2.46 -12.23 -11.58
C GLN A 300 1.64 -12.71 -12.79
N ASN A 301 0.65 -11.92 -13.20
CA ASN A 301 -0.29 -12.30 -14.24
C ASN A 301 0.29 -12.35 -15.66
N LEU A 302 1.46 -11.74 -15.89
CA LEU A 302 2.16 -11.84 -17.17
C LEU A 302 2.81 -13.22 -17.42
N ASP A 303 3.12 -14.00 -16.38
CA ASP A 303 3.65 -15.37 -16.47
C ASP A 303 3.29 -16.20 -15.21
N LEU A 304 1.99 -16.46 -14.99
CA LEU A 304 1.47 -17.12 -13.78
C LEU A 304 2.14 -18.47 -13.48
N GLU A 305 2.42 -19.27 -14.52
CA GLU A 305 3.04 -20.59 -14.38
C GLU A 305 4.39 -20.54 -13.64
N LYS A 306 5.13 -19.43 -13.76
CA LYS A 306 6.41 -19.24 -13.07
C LYS A 306 6.33 -18.29 -11.89
N ARG A 307 5.39 -17.36 -11.90
CA ARG A 307 5.38 -16.19 -11.02
C ARG A 307 4.36 -16.25 -9.90
N GLU A 308 3.33 -17.08 -10.01
CA GLU A 308 2.26 -17.13 -9.01
C GLU A 308 2.84 -17.47 -7.62
N THR A 309 3.71 -18.48 -7.53
CA THR A 309 4.32 -18.92 -6.27
C THR A 309 5.80 -18.54 -6.12
N ALA A 310 6.30 -17.65 -6.98
CA ALA A 310 7.70 -17.22 -6.93
C ALA A 310 8.01 -16.51 -5.61
N LEU A 311 9.07 -16.96 -4.92
CA LEU A 311 9.48 -16.48 -3.61
C LEU A 311 11.01 -16.39 -3.49
N ALA A 312 11.52 -15.32 -2.88
CA ALA A 312 12.95 -15.19 -2.58
C ALA A 312 13.17 -14.30 -1.35
N GLY A 313 14.27 -14.52 -0.63
CA GLY A 313 14.61 -13.80 0.59
C GLY A 313 14.21 -14.55 1.87
N SER A 314 14.42 -13.92 3.02
CA SER A 314 14.21 -14.49 4.36
C SER A 314 13.05 -13.84 5.10
N VAL A 315 12.59 -14.48 6.18
CA VAL A 315 11.52 -13.97 7.09
C VAL A 315 12.07 -13.28 8.34
N GLY A 316 13.39 -13.14 8.44
CA GLY A 316 14.05 -12.51 9.59
C GLY A 316 14.23 -11.00 9.46
N PRO A 317 14.82 -10.34 10.46
CA PRO A 317 15.13 -8.92 10.39
C PRO A 317 15.97 -8.57 9.16
N ILE A 318 15.70 -7.42 8.56
CA ILE A 318 16.46 -6.90 7.42
C ILE A 318 17.96 -6.93 7.71
N GLY A 319 18.72 -7.53 6.79
CA GLY A 319 20.18 -7.64 6.90
C GLY A 319 20.69 -8.76 7.81
N ASP A 320 19.83 -9.58 8.41
CA ASP A 320 20.28 -10.77 9.16
C ASP A 320 20.75 -11.88 8.21
N PRO A 321 22.06 -12.21 8.18
CA PRO A 321 22.60 -13.25 7.30
C PRO A 321 22.20 -14.67 7.72
N ASN A 322 21.69 -14.86 8.94
CA ASN A 322 21.30 -16.16 9.48
C ASN A 322 19.79 -16.40 9.43
N ALA A 323 19.03 -15.45 8.89
CA ALA A 323 17.58 -15.55 8.81
C ALA A 323 17.15 -16.72 7.91
N LYS A 324 16.16 -17.49 8.37
CA LYS A 324 15.57 -18.60 7.62
C LYS A 324 14.99 -18.09 6.29
N ASN A 325 15.25 -18.83 5.20
CA ASN A 325 14.59 -18.61 3.93
C ASN A 325 13.07 -18.69 4.05
N THR A 326 12.40 -17.81 3.32
CA THR A 326 10.94 -17.73 3.28
C THR A 326 10.36 -18.96 2.57
N THR A 327 9.25 -19.46 3.09
CA THR A 327 8.50 -20.61 2.56
C THR A 327 7.02 -20.26 2.46
N LEU A 328 6.29 -20.92 1.57
CA LEU A 328 4.84 -20.70 1.42
C LEU A 328 4.05 -21.00 2.70
N SER A 329 4.58 -21.85 3.59
CA SER A 329 3.93 -22.19 4.86
C SER A 329 4.14 -21.17 5.98
N ASP A 330 5.09 -20.24 5.84
CA ASP A 330 5.33 -19.23 6.87
C ASP A 330 4.09 -18.33 7.02
N LYS A 331 3.84 -17.89 8.25
CA LYS A 331 2.61 -17.17 8.61
C LYS A 331 2.78 -15.66 8.48
N LEU A 332 1.72 -15.02 7.97
CA LEU A 332 1.52 -13.58 7.94
C LEU A 332 0.62 -13.21 9.12
N VAL A 333 1.12 -12.37 10.01
CA VAL A 333 0.51 -12.07 11.31
C VAL A 333 0.35 -10.55 11.43
N THR A 334 -0.85 -10.07 11.76
CA THR A 334 -1.11 -8.63 11.99
C THR A 334 -1.20 -8.26 13.47
N GLY A 335 -0.69 -9.16 14.33
CA GLY A 335 -0.71 -8.99 15.77
C GLY A 335 -2.08 -9.27 16.40
N PRO A 336 -2.15 -9.41 17.73
CA PRO A 336 -3.33 -9.91 18.42
C PRO A 336 -4.48 -8.89 18.51
N TYR A 337 -4.24 -7.61 18.21
CA TYR A 337 -5.19 -6.52 18.49
C TYR A 337 -5.94 -6.02 17.25
N VAL A 338 -5.45 -6.31 16.04
CA VAL A 338 -6.14 -5.91 14.80
C VAL A 338 -7.38 -6.79 14.58
N GLY A 339 -7.27 -8.09 14.89
CA GLY A 339 -8.41 -9.01 15.00
C GLY A 339 -8.78 -9.79 13.74
N TYR A 340 -7.81 -10.11 12.88
CA TYR A 340 -7.99 -10.98 11.71
C TYR A 340 -7.11 -12.24 11.83
N PRO A 341 -7.54 -13.37 11.24
CA PRO A 341 -6.83 -14.64 11.37
C PRO A 341 -5.47 -14.61 10.67
N ASP A 342 -4.50 -15.35 11.19
CA ASP A 342 -3.22 -15.51 10.50
C ASP A 342 -3.41 -16.35 9.23
N VAL A 343 -2.78 -15.92 8.14
CA VAL A 343 -2.78 -16.64 6.86
C VAL A 343 -1.37 -17.08 6.50
N SER A 344 -1.21 -18.09 5.65
CA SER A 344 0.11 -18.43 5.13
C SER A 344 0.53 -17.51 3.97
N ILE A 345 1.82 -17.46 3.69
CA ILE A 345 2.33 -16.82 2.45
C ILE A 345 1.67 -17.43 1.22
N GLY A 346 1.50 -18.76 1.20
CA GLY A 346 0.81 -19.48 0.13
C GLY A 346 -0.63 -19.01 -0.10
N ASP A 347 -1.40 -18.80 0.97
CA ASP A 347 -2.77 -18.26 0.88
C ASP A 347 -2.79 -16.84 0.30
N ALA A 348 -1.67 -16.11 0.41
CA ALA A 348 -1.57 -14.72 -0.03
C ALA A 348 -0.96 -14.52 -1.43
N MET A 349 -0.56 -15.59 -2.11
CA MET A 349 0.09 -15.50 -3.41
C MET A 349 -0.86 -15.07 -4.55
N SER A 350 -2.16 -15.35 -4.42
CA SER A 350 -3.18 -15.05 -5.43
C SER A 350 -4.29 -14.16 -4.87
N THR A 351 -4.71 -13.14 -5.62
CA THR A 351 -5.81 -12.24 -5.21
C THR A 351 -7.21 -12.89 -5.33
N LEU A 352 -7.28 -14.14 -5.81
CA LEU A 352 -8.50 -14.93 -5.98
C LEU A 352 -8.51 -16.20 -5.10
N ALA A 353 -7.57 -16.30 -4.15
CA ALA A 353 -7.43 -17.44 -3.25
C ALA A 353 -7.35 -17.00 -1.78
N GLY A 354 -7.43 -17.97 -0.87
CA GLY A 354 -7.34 -17.72 0.57
C GLY A 354 -8.45 -16.76 1.03
N PRO A 355 -8.14 -15.70 1.80
CA PRO A 355 -9.14 -14.71 2.20
C PRO A 355 -9.50 -13.71 1.10
N PHE A 356 -8.84 -13.78 -0.07
CA PHE A 356 -8.94 -12.77 -1.10
C PHE A 356 -9.95 -13.15 -2.19
N CYS A 357 -10.68 -12.14 -2.65
CA CYS A 357 -11.47 -12.25 -3.87
C CYS A 357 -11.57 -10.88 -4.55
N TYR A 358 -10.48 -10.46 -5.20
CA TYR A 358 -10.45 -9.19 -5.91
C TYR A 358 -9.51 -9.19 -7.13
N ILE A 359 -9.76 -8.23 -8.01
CA ILE A 359 -8.94 -7.89 -9.19
C ILE A 359 -8.73 -6.38 -9.25
N TYR A 360 -7.86 -5.94 -10.16
CA TYR A 360 -7.61 -4.53 -10.44
C TYR A 360 -8.20 -4.12 -11.81
N ALA A 361 -8.73 -2.91 -11.87
CA ALA A 361 -9.24 -2.28 -13.10
C ALA A 361 -8.57 -0.94 -13.36
#